data_AF-G4M0V2-F1
#
_entry.id   AF-G4M0V2-F1
#
_cell.length_a   1.000
_cell.length_b   1.000
_cell.length_c   1.000
_cell.angle_alpha   90.00
_cell.angle_beta   90.00
_cell.angle_gamma   90.00
#
_symmetry.space_group_name_H-M   'P 1'
#
loop_
_entity.id
_entity.type
_entity.pdbx_description
1 polymer ?
#
loop_
_entity_poly.entity_id
_entity_poly.type
_entity_poly.pdbx_seq_one_letter_code
_entity_poly.pdbx_strand_id
1 'polypeptide(L)'
;MANQPLASGLSAQVKRKLEGKRDRDQEQSVLDWIEAVLGTKVDRSKPYEEILKDGVLLCKVINKLKPGSVKRINENATMPFKIMENINAFQEAIKAYGVPTADVFQTVDLFEKKDIAQVTQCLYALGRTCQTHPEYNGPTLGPKLAQENKREFTDEQLREGANVISLQYGTNKGASQAGMTMGKQRMILD
;
A
#
# COMPACT_ATOMS: atom_id res chain seq x y z
N MET A 1 -12.44 9.73 30.20
CA MET A 1 -13.16 9.72 28.91
C MET A 1 -13.30 11.17 28.49
N ALA A 2 -12.60 11.60 27.44
CA ALA A 2 -12.71 12.97 26.96
C ALA A 2 -14.11 13.15 26.35
N ASN A 3 -14.84 14.15 26.85
CA ASN A 3 -16.07 14.65 26.26
C ASN A 3 -15.71 15.30 24.92
N GLN A 4 -15.44 14.48 23.89
CA GLN A 4 -15.12 14.98 22.56
C GLN A 4 -16.40 15.63 22.02
N PRO A 5 -16.43 16.95 21.75
CA PRO A 5 -17.61 17.56 21.17
C PRO A 5 -17.95 16.86 19.86
N LEU A 6 -19.26 16.67 19.59
CA LEU A 6 -19.75 16.25 18.28
C LEU A 6 -19.04 17.10 17.23
N ALA A 7 -18.27 16.45 16.35
CA ALA A 7 -17.51 17.13 15.34
C ALA A 7 -18.48 18.01 14.53
N SER A 8 -18.28 19.31 14.56
CA SER A 8 -19.10 20.31 13.87
C SER A 8 -18.21 21.12 12.91
N GLY A 9 -18.83 21.77 11.93
CA GLY A 9 -18.12 22.58 10.93
C GLY A 9 -17.00 21.81 10.20
N LEU A 10 -15.79 22.37 10.19
CA LEU A 10 -14.63 21.80 9.50
C LEU A 10 -14.23 20.43 10.07
N SER A 11 -14.28 20.24 11.39
CA SER A 11 -13.95 18.96 12.02
C SER A 11 -14.89 17.84 11.57
N ALA A 12 -16.19 18.15 11.40
CA ALA A 12 -17.17 17.21 10.87
C ALA A 12 -16.84 16.80 9.43
N GLN A 13 -16.49 17.78 8.59
CA GLN A 13 -16.14 17.55 7.19
C GLN A 13 -14.88 16.69 7.05
N VAL A 14 -13.85 16.96 7.85
CA VAL A 14 -12.62 16.16 7.88
C VAL A 14 -12.94 14.73 8.30
N LYS A 15 -13.69 14.54 9.39
CA LYS A 15 -14.10 13.20 9.85
C LYS A 15 -14.84 12.44 8.76
N ARG A 16 -15.85 13.06 8.12
CA ARG A 16 -16.62 12.45 7.02
C ARG A 16 -15.72 12.07 5.84
N LYS A 17 -14.74 12.91 5.51
CA LYS A 17 -13.79 12.63 4.43
C LYS A 17 -12.87 11.45 4.77
N LEU A 18 -12.43 11.33 6.02
CA LEU A 18 -11.62 10.19 6.47
C LEU A 18 -12.44 8.90 6.51
N GLU A 19 -13.66 8.94 7.04
CA GLU A 19 -14.58 7.79 7.03
C GLU A 19 -14.88 7.32 5.60
N GLY A 20 -15.00 8.24 4.64
CA GLY A 20 -15.19 7.92 3.22
C GLY A 20 -13.99 7.28 2.54
N LYS A 21 -12.80 7.27 3.16
CA LYS A 21 -11.62 6.53 2.65
C LYS A 21 -11.62 5.07 3.08
N ARG A 22 -12.49 4.66 4.02
CA ARG A 22 -12.55 3.28 4.49
C ARG A 22 -13.07 2.38 3.39
N ASP A 23 -12.42 1.24 3.24
CA ASP A 23 -12.79 0.20 2.30
C ASP A 23 -12.97 -1.11 3.08
N ARG A 24 -14.21 -1.61 3.11
CA ARG A 24 -14.55 -2.80 3.88
C ARG A 24 -13.89 -4.06 3.34
N ASP A 25 -13.68 -4.15 2.03
CA ASP A 25 -13.06 -5.32 1.41
C ASP A 25 -11.57 -5.36 1.73
N GLN A 26 -10.92 -4.19 1.79
CA GLN A 26 -9.56 -4.07 2.30
C GLN A 26 -9.46 -4.44 3.79
N GLU A 27 -10.40 -3.95 4.62
CA GLU A 27 -10.45 -4.30 6.04
C GLU A 27 -10.62 -5.82 6.26
N GLN A 28 -11.48 -6.48 5.47
CA GLN A 28 -11.62 -7.95 5.53
C GLN A 28 -10.37 -8.67 5.06
N SER A 29 -9.73 -8.21 3.97
CA SER A 29 -8.48 -8.78 3.47
C SER A 29 -7.35 -8.69 4.51
N VAL A 30 -7.31 -7.60 5.27
CA VAL A 30 -6.38 -7.47 6.41
C VAL A 30 -6.67 -8.49 7.50
N LEU A 31 -7.93 -8.70 7.86
CA LEU A 31 -8.29 -9.72 8.87
C LEU A 31 -7.96 -11.13 8.38
N ASP A 32 -8.26 -11.46 7.12
CA ASP A 32 -7.88 -12.73 6.49
C ASP A 32 -6.38 -12.97 6.58
N TRP A 33 -5.59 -11.94 6.27
CA TRP A 33 -4.14 -11.99 6.36
C TRP A 33 -3.66 -12.18 7.80
N ILE A 34 -4.21 -11.45 8.78
CA ILE A 34 -3.89 -11.62 10.20
C ILE A 34 -4.20 -13.05 10.67
N GLU A 35 -5.37 -13.59 10.32
CA GLU A 35 -5.75 -14.96 10.66
C GLU A 35 -4.78 -15.97 10.05
N ALA A 36 -4.37 -15.76 8.80
CA ALA A 36 -3.43 -16.64 8.11
C ALA A 36 -2.01 -16.57 8.70
N VAL A 37 -1.53 -15.38 9.09
CA VAL A 37 -0.22 -15.21 9.75
C VAL A 37 -0.22 -15.90 11.12
N LEU A 38 -1.25 -15.67 11.93
CA LEU A 38 -1.33 -16.19 13.29
C LEU A 38 -1.77 -17.65 13.37
N GLY A 39 -2.48 -18.16 12.35
CA GLY A 39 -3.13 -19.47 12.39
C GLY A 39 -4.31 -19.52 13.37
N THR A 40 -4.92 -18.37 13.68
CA THR A 40 -6.05 -18.27 14.63
C THR A 40 -7.17 -17.46 14.01
N LYS A 41 -8.42 -17.77 14.36
CA LYS A 41 -9.59 -17.04 13.89
C LYS A 41 -9.87 -15.84 14.79
N VAL A 42 -10.20 -14.70 14.19
CA VAL A 42 -10.64 -13.51 14.92
C VAL A 42 -12.17 -13.49 15.01
N ASP A 43 -12.69 -12.82 16.05
CA ASP A 43 -14.12 -12.67 16.24
C ASP A 43 -14.70 -11.64 15.27
N ARG A 44 -15.16 -12.12 14.10
CA ARG A 44 -15.74 -11.29 13.03
C ARG A 44 -17.14 -10.76 13.34
N SER A 45 -17.71 -11.07 14.51
CA SER A 45 -18.95 -10.41 14.96
C SER A 45 -18.71 -8.95 15.36
N LYS A 46 -17.45 -8.59 15.65
CA LYS A 46 -17.04 -7.24 16.03
C LYS A 46 -16.61 -6.41 14.82
N PRO A 47 -16.80 -5.08 14.85
CA PRO A 47 -16.24 -4.19 13.84
C PRO A 47 -14.71 -4.31 13.75
N TYR A 48 -14.17 -4.14 12.54
CA TYR A 48 -12.73 -4.18 12.25
C TYR A 48 -11.89 -3.41 13.26
N GLU A 49 -12.27 -2.16 13.55
CA GLU A 49 -11.52 -1.31 14.46
C GLU A 49 -11.58 -1.78 15.93
N GLU A 50 -12.62 -2.49 16.35
CA GLU A 50 -12.72 -3.04 17.71
C GLU A 50 -11.92 -4.34 17.86
N ILE A 51 -11.77 -5.12 16.78
CA ILE A 51 -10.93 -6.32 16.75
C ILE A 51 -9.46 -5.94 16.99
N LEU A 52 -8.99 -4.84 16.37
CA LEU A 52 -7.59 -4.41 16.44
C LEU A 52 -7.29 -3.49 17.63
N LYS A 53 -8.33 -2.95 18.28
CA LYS A 53 -8.25 -1.81 19.19
C LYS A 53 -7.26 -1.97 20.34
N ASP A 54 -7.19 -3.16 20.93
CA ASP A 54 -6.36 -3.43 22.11
C ASP A 54 -4.86 -3.55 21.78
N GLY A 55 -4.51 -3.57 20.49
CA GLY A 55 -3.15 -3.73 19.98
C GLY A 55 -2.55 -5.12 20.17
N VAL A 56 -3.24 -6.05 20.83
CA VAL A 56 -2.71 -7.39 21.17
C VAL A 56 -2.50 -8.21 19.91
N LEU A 57 -3.49 -8.25 19.01
CA LEU A 57 -3.38 -8.95 17.72
C LEU A 57 -2.23 -8.39 16.88
N LEU A 58 -2.08 -7.07 16.84
CA LEU A 58 -1.01 -6.39 16.10
C LEU A 58 0.37 -6.80 16.62
N CYS A 59 0.56 -6.77 17.95
CA CYS A 59 1.79 -7.23 18.58
C CYS A 59 2.08 -8.72 18.31
N LYS A 60 1.05 -9.57 18.34
CA LYS A 60 1.18 -11.00 18.00
C LYS A 60 1.60 -11.21 16.55
N VAL A 61 1.03 -10.43 15.61
CA VAL A 61 1.40 -10.49 14.18
C VAL A 61 2.86 -10.16 14.00
N ILE A 62 3.35 -9.02 14.53
CA ILE A 62 4.76 -8.65 14.33
C ILE A 62 5.73 -9.60 15.04
N ASN A 63 5.34 -10.18 16.20
CA ASN A 63 6.15 -11.21 16.86
C ASN A 63 6.17 -12.54 16.08
N LYS A 64 5.12 -12.84 15.31
CA LYS A 64 5.09 -14.00 14.42
C LYS A 64 5.98 -13.79 13.20
N LEU A 65 5.99 -12.58 12.64
CA LEU A 65 6.82 -12.19 11.49
C LEU A 65 8.31 -12.07 11.87
N LYS A 66 8.59 -11.47 13.03
CA LYS A 66 9.94 -11.30 13.58
C LYS A 66 9.91 -11.59 15.08
N PRO A 67 10.30 -12.80 15.50
CA PRO A 67 10.32 -13.19 16.91
C PRO A 67 11.09 -12.20 17.78
N GLY A 68 10.50 -11.84 18.93
CA GLY A 68 11.13 -10.93 19.91
C GLY A 68 11.00 -9.43 19.60
N SER A 69 10.23 -9.04 18.59
CA SER A 69 10.02 -7.62 18.24
C SER A 69 9.32 -6.82 19.34
N VAL A 70 8.27 -7.39 19.93
CA VAL A 70 7.55 -6.85 21.09
C VAL A 70 7.77 -7.77 22.28
N LYS A 71 8.53 -7.31 23.27
CA LYS A 71 8.94 -8.13 24.43
C LYS A 71 7.80 -8.41 25.41
N ARG A 72 6.94 -7.42 25.63
CA ARG A 72 5.83 -7.49 26.58
C ARG A 72 4.55 -7.02 25.89
N ILE A 73 3.55 -7.90 25.89
CA ILE A 73 2.21 -7.59 25.39
C ILE A 73 1.28 -7.54 26.60
N ASN A 74 0.54 -6.44 26.75
CA ASN A 74 -0.53 -6.35 27.74
C ASN A 74 -1.74 -7.12 27.23
N GLU A 75 -1.78 -8.43 27.52
CA GLU A 75 -2.96 -9.27 27.27
C GLU A 75 -4.17 -8.72 28.06
N ASN A 76 -5.37 -8.83 27.49
CA ASN A 76 -6.62 -8.33 28.07
C ASN A 76 -6.55 -6.83 28.45
N ALA A 77 -5.89 -6.01 27.63
CA ALA A 77 -5.75 -4.58 27.86
C ALA A 77 -7.11 -3.87 27.80
N THR A 78 -7.71 -3.61 28.96
CA THR A 78 -8.93 -2.80 29.10
C THR A 78 -8.64 -1.35 29.43
N MET A 79 -7.49 -1.08 30.08
CA MET A 79 -7.08 0.26 30.49
C MET A 79 -6.43 1.02 29.32
N PRO A 80 -6.77 2.29 29.08
CA PRO A 80 -6.25 3.09 27.97
C PRO A 80 -4.72 3.05 27.81
N PHE A 81 -3.97 3.19 28.90
CA PHE A 81 -2.51 3.23 28.85
C PHE A 81 -1.91 1.89 28.39
N LYS A 82 -2.51 0.74 28.74
CA LYS A 82 -2.06 -0.59 28.30
C LYS A 82 -2.30 -0.80 26.81
N ILE A 83 -3.45 -0.31 26.33
CA ILE A 83 -3.80 -0.35 24.91
C ILE A 83 -2.81 0.51 24.11
N MET A 84 -2.58 1.75 24.53
CA MET A 84 -1.61 2.65 23.91
C MET A 84 -0.19 2.07 23.92
N GLU A 85 0.22 1.42 25.02
CA GLU A 85 1.53 0.75 25.12
C GLU A 85 1.66 -0.39 24.10
N ASN A 86 0.64 -1.23 23.93
CA ASN A 86 0.63 -2.28 22.90
C ASN A 86 0.75 -1.66 21.49
N ILE A 87 -0.08 -0.66 21.18
CA ILE A 87 -0.07 0.00 19.86
C ILE A 87 1.30 0.62 19.58
N ASN A 88 1.88 1.34 20.55
CA ASN A 88 3.19 1.96 20.39
C ASN A 88 4.29 0.91 20.22
N ALA A 89 4.25 -0.20 20.96
CA ALA A 89 5.21 -1.28 20.81
C ALA A 89 5.12 -1.92 19.40
N PHE A 90 3.91 -2.11 18.88
CA PHE A 90 3.70 -2.56 17.50
C PHE A 90 4.28 -1.55 16.49
N GLN A 91 3.98 -0.25 16.63
CA GLN A 91 4.47 0.81 15.75
C GLN A 91 6.00 0.83 15.68
N GLU A 92 6.68 0.77 16.83
CA GLU A 92 8.15 0.72 16.87
C GLU A 92 8.70 -0.56 16.25
N ALA A 93 8.04 -1.70 16.50
CA ALA A 93 8.42 -2.98 15.93
C ALA A 93 8.32 -3.00 14.40
N ILE A 94 7.26 -2.45 13.80
CA ILE A 94 7.10 -2.43 12.34
C ILE A 94 8.04 -1.41 11.66
N LYS A 95 8.35 -0.29 12.31
CA LYS A 95 9.40 0.64 11.83
C LYS A 95 10.74 -0.08 11.77
N ALA A 96 11.11 -0.78 12.84
CA ALA A 96 12.34 -1.58 12.91
C ALA A 96 12.33 -2.80 11.98
N TYR A 97 11.15 -3.23 11.51
CA TYR A 97 11.00 -4.29 10.51
C TYR A 97 11.17 -3.76 9.07
N GLY A 98 11.08 -2.45 8.85
CA GLY A 98 11.27 -1.80 7.55
C GLY A 98 10.01 -1.18 6.95
N VAL A 99 8.91 -1.07 7.71
CA VAL A 99 7.75 -0.28 7.27
C VAL A 99 8.13 1.21 7.29
N PRO A 100 7.94 1.96 6.19
CA PRO A 100 8.24 3.39 6.16
C PRO A 100 7.45 4.16 7.21
N THR A 101 8.11 5.07 7.94
CA THR A 101 7.46 5.88 8.99
C THR A 101 6.23 6.63 8.50
N ALA A 102 6.21 7.05 7.22
CA ALA A 102 5.07 7.73 6.60
C ALA A 102 3.81 6.85 6.50
N ASP A 103 3.96 5.53 6.44
CA ASP A 103 2.86 4.57 6.41
C ASP A 103 2.39 4.17 7.82
N VAL A 104 3.13 4.52 8.87
CA VAL A 104 2.79 4.14 10.25
C VAL A 104 1.71 5.06 10.81
N PHE A 105 0.57 4.48 11.18
CA PHE A 105 -0.54 5.22 11.80
C PHE A 105 -0.17 5.76 13.19
N GLN A 106 -0.88 6.77 13.68
CA GLN A 106 -0.71 7.32 15.02
C GLN A 106 -1.57 6.57 16.04
N THR A 107 -1.17 6.52 17.30
CA THR A 107 -1.93 5.80 18.36
C THR A 107 -3.41 6.16 18.40
N VAL A 108 -3.74 7.45 18.23
CA VAL A 108 -5.12 7.98 18.21
C VAL A 108 -5.94 7.50 17.02
N ASP A 109 -5.31 7.15 15.90
CA ASP A 109 -6.00 6.71 14.68
C ASP A 109 -6.75 5.42 14.93
N LEU A 110 -6.16 4.51 15.72
CA LEU A 110 -6.77 3.26 16.16
C LEU A 110 -7.51 3.41 17.51
N PHE A 111 -6.85 3.97 18.52
CA PHE A 111 -7.39 4.02 19.89
C PHE A 111 -8.66 4.86 20.00
N GLU A 112 -8.68 6.03 19.36
CA GLU A 112 -9.83 6.95 19.31
C GLU A 112 -10.61 6.84 18.00
N LYS A 113 -10.22 5.92 17.11
CA LYS A 113 -10.82 5.71 15.79
C LYS A 113 -10.82 6.95 14.91
N LYS A 114 -9.74 7.74 14.98
CA LYS A 114 -9.63 9.01 14.24
C LYS A 114 -9.44 8.79 12.73
N ASP A 115 -8.66 7.78 12.34
CA ASP A 115 -8.38 7.46 10.94
C ASP A 115 -8.11 5.95 10.76
N ILE A 116 -9.19 5.16 10.76
CA ILE A 116 -9.10 3.70 10.58
C ILE A 116 -8.54 3.33 9.21
N ALA A 117 -8.76 4.15 8.18
CA ALA A 117 -8.21 3.91 6.85
C ALA A 117 -6.68 3.93 6.87
N GLN A 118 -6.06 4.84 7.65
CA GLN A 118 -4.61 4.86 7.84
C GLN A 118 -4.08 3.59 8.54
N VAL A 119 -4.83 3.03 9.49
CA VAL A 119 -4.49 1.74 10.13
C VAL A 119 -4.49 0.60 9.10
N THR A 120 -5.50 0.55 8.24
CA THR A 120 -5.59 -0.43 7.15
C THR A 120 -4.41 -0.27 6.18
N GLN A 121 -4.11 0.96 5.74
CA GLN A 121 -2.97 1.20 4.83
C GLN A 121 -1.62 0.83 5.47
N CYS A 122 -1.44 1.10 6.76
CA CYS A 122 -0.25 0.66 7.51
C CYS A 122 -0.10 -0.87 7.48
N LEU A 123 -1.19 -1.62 7.64
CA LEU A 123 -1.14 -3.08 7.58
C LEU A 123 -0.86 -3.61 6.17
N TYR A 124 -1.38 -2.96 5.13
CA TYR A 124 -0.95 -3.22 3.75
C TYR A 124 0.53 -2.87 3.52
N ALA A 125 1.05 -1.80 4.13
CA ALA A 125 2.48 -1.49 4.07
C ALA A 125 3.30 -2.60 4.74
N LEU A 126 2.90 -3.07 5.93
CA LEU A 126 3.53 -4.20 6.59
C LEU A 126 3.50 -5.47 5.72
N GLY A 127 2.35 -5.82 5.14
CA GLY A 127 2.21 -6.98 4.26
C GLY A 127 3.05 -6.90 2.98
N ARG A 128 3.26 -5.70 2.45
CA ARG A 128 4.20 -5.43 1.34
C ARG A 128 5.65 -5.54 1.79
N THR A 129 5.99 -5.00 2.96
CA THR A 129 7.33 -5.09 3.56
C THR A 129 7.71 -6.53 3.86
N CYS A 130 6.78 -7.39 4.33
CA CYS A 130 7.07 -8.82 4.51
C CYS A 130 7.63 -9.46 3.23
N GLN A 131 7.10 -9.08 2.07
CA GLN A 131 7.53 -9.64 0.77
C GLN A 131 8.92 -9.15 0.31
N THR A 132 9.53 -8.18 1.00
CA THR A 132 10.92 -7.76 0.73
C THR A 132 11.93 -8.56 1.52
N HIS A 133 11.51 -9.28 2.56
CA HIS A 133 12.37 -10.12 3.39
C HIS A 133 12.53 -11.50 2.72
N PRO A 134 13.75 -11.92 2.32
CA PRO A 134 13.97 -13.17 1.57
C PRO A 134 13.53 -14.44 2.31
N GLU A 135 13.54 -14.41 3.65
CA GLU A 135 13.11 -15.51 4.50
C GLU A 135 11.58 -15.65 4.61
N TYR A 136 10.83 -14.66 4.15
CA TYR A 136 9.39 -14.62 4.30
C TYR A 136 8.68 -15.52 3.28
N ASN A 137 8.12 -16.63 3.76
CA ASN A 137 7.30 -17.57 2.98
C ASN A 137 5.84 -17.62 3.48
N GLY A 138 5.40 -16.57 4.17
CA GLY A 138 4.06 -16.49 4.75
C GLY A 138 2.99 -15.97 3.77
N PRO A 139 1.73 -15.89 4.22
CA PRO A 139 0.64 -15.31 3.44
C PRO A 139 0.93 -13.85 3.11
N THR A 140 0.53 -13.39 1.93
CA THR A 140 0.79 -12.02 1.47
C THR A 140 -0.46 -11.14 1.61
N LEU A 141 -0.25 -9.83 1.70
CA LEU A 141 -1.30 -8.83 1.70
C LEU A 141 -0.92 -7.71 0.74
N GLY A 142 -1.80 -7.46 -0.23
CA GLY A 142 -1.60 -6.47 -1.28
C GLY A 142 -0.58 -6.88 -2.35
N PRO A 143 -0.39 -6.04 -3.37
CA PRO A 143 0.51 -6.32 -4.48
C PRO A 143 1.97 -6.29 -4.02
N LYS A 144 2.81 -7.15 -4.61
CA LYS A 144 4.26 -7.13 -4.40
C LYS A 144 4.84 -5.79 -4.81
N LEU A 145 5.80 -5.27 -4.04
CA LEU A 145 6.53 -4.06 -4.43
C LEU A 145 7.26 -4.29 -5.75
N ALA A 146 7.16 -3.31 -6.67
CA ALA A 146 7.85 -3.37 -7.95
C ALA A 146 9.36 -3.41 -7.72
N GLN A 147 10.02 -4.37 -8.36
CA GLN A 147 11.48 -4.42 -8.37
C GLN A 147 12.00 -3.50 -9.48
N GLU A 148 13.01 -2.70 -9.17
CA GLU A 148 13.69 -1.87 -10.17
C GLU A 148 14.30 -2.79 -11.24
N ASN A 149 13.76 -2.73 -12.45
CA ASN A 149 14.35 -3.40 -13.60
C ASN A 149 15.25 -2.40 -14.32
N LYS A 150 16.49 -2.25 -13.84
CA LYS A 150 17.52 -1.49 -14.56
C LYS A 150 17.79 -2.21 -15.87
N ARG A 151 17.24 -1.66 -16.94
CA ARG A 151 17.47 -2.13 -18.30
C ARG A 151 18.83 -1.63 -18.72
N GLU A 152 19.78 -2.54 -18.75
CA GLU A 152 21.08 -2.29 -19.36
C GLU A 152 20.94 -2.53 -20.85
N PHE A 153 21.30 -1.51 -21.64
CA PHE A 153 21.39 -1.62 -23.09
C PHE A 153 22.83 -1.96 -23.44
N THR A 154 23.00 -2.82 -24.44
CA THR A 154 24.34 -3.09 -24.96
C THR A 154 24.89 -1.83 -25.64
N ASP A 155 26.21 -1.67 -25.66
CA ASP A 155 26.85 -0.55 -26.37
C ASP A 155 26.45 -0.49 -27.85
N GLU A 156 26.23 -1.66 -28.46
CA GLU A 156 25.73 -1.77 -29.82
C GLU A 156 24.30 -1.21 -29.95
N GLN A 157 23.40 -1.55 -29.02
CA GLN A 157 22.05 -0.97 -28.99
C GLN A 157 22.08 0.55 -28.77
N LEU A 158 22.96 1.04 -27.88
CA LEU A 158 23.14 2.47 -27.65
C LEU A 158 23.64 3.18 -28.93
N ARG A 159 24.57 2.55 -29.66
CA ARG A 159 25.10 3.07 -30.93
C ARG A 159 24.07 3.05 -32.05
N GLU A 160 23.28 2.00 -32.19
CA GLU A 160 22.15 1.95 -33.13
C GLU A 160 21.13 3.05 -32.81
N GLY A 161 20.88 3.30 -31.52
CA GLY A 161 20.04 4.39 -31.05
C GLY A 161 20.52 5.78 -31.47
N ALA A 162 21.84 6.00 -31.55
CA ALA A 162 22.41 7.27 -31.98
C ALA A 162 22.13 7.60 -33.46
N ASN A 163 21.91 6.58 -34.29
CA ASN A 163 21.57 6.74 -35.70
C ASN A 163 20.04 6.84 -35.95
N VAL A 164 19.22 6.70 -34.90
CA VAL A 164 17.75 6.82 -35.01
C VAL A 164 17.37 8.28 -35.19
N ILE A 165 16.97 8.64 -36.41
CA ILE A 165 16.38 9.94 -36.72
C ILE A 165 15.03 10.04 -36.00
N SER A 166 14.88 11.03 -35.13
CA SER A 166 13.62 11.24 -34.40
C SER A 166 12.48 11.51 -35.38
N LEU A 167 11.27 11.04 -35.05
CA LEU A 167 10.07 11.25 -35.88
C LEU A 167 9.78 12.74 -36.16
N GLN A 168 10.30 13.64 -35.34
CA GLN A 168 10.18 15.09 -35.52
C GLN A 168 10.97 15.61 -36.73
N TYR A 169 12.07 14.96 -37.12
CA TYR A 169 12.83 15.29 -38.34
C TYR A 169 12.21 14.69 -39.61
N GLY A 170 11.07 14.02 -39.49
CA GLY A 170 10.38 13.35 -40.58
C GLY A 170 10.77 11.88 -40.70
N THR A 171 9.85 11.07 -41.21
CA THR A 171 10.07 9.65 -41.46
C THR A 171 9.71 9.32 -42.91
N ASN A 172 10.61 8.65 -43.61
CA ASN A 172 10.35 8.09 -44.93
C ASN A 172 9.62 6.74 -44.86
N LYS A 173 9.42 6.16 -43.67
CA LYS A 173 8.75 4.85 -43.53
C LYS A 173 7.28 4.87 -43.96
N GLY A 174 6.64 6.05 -43.99
CA GLY A 174 5.28 6.23 -44.51
C GLY A 174 5.24 6.71 -45.98
N ALA A 175 6.36 7.12 -46.56
CA ALA A 175 6.43 7.58 -47.94
C ALA A 175 6.58 6.36 -48.87
N SER A 176 5.45 5.87 -49.40
CA SER A 176 5.44 4.85 -50.43
C SER A 176 5.32 5.51 -51.80
N GLN A 177 6.22 5.17 -52.74
CA GLN A 177 6.06 5.52 -54.16
C GLN A 177 4.99 4.65 -54.87
N ALA A 178 4.35 3.73 -54.17
CA ALA A 178 3.31 2.89 -54.77
C ALA A 178 2.17 3.76 -55.31
N GLY A 179 1.90 3.64 -56.61
CA GLY A 179 0.84 4.39 -57.32
C GLY A 179 1.31 5.70 -57.98
N MET A 180 2.55 6.15 -57.77
CA MET A 180 3.10 7.29 -58.51
C MET A 180 3.35 6.90 -59.97
N THR A 181 2.43 7.26 -60.87
CA THR A 181 2.61 7.10 -62.31
C THR A 181 3.13 8.41 -62.89
N MET A 182 4.43 8.48 -63.21
CA MET A 182 5.00 9.66 -63.86
C MET A 182 4.63 9.67 -65.35
N GLY A 183 4.07 10.80 -65.83
CA GLY A 183 3.97 11.07 -67.28
C GLY A 183 2.61 10.88 -67.97
N LYS A 184 1.50 10.66 -67.24
CA LYS A 184 0.16 10.75 -67.88
C LYS A 184 -0.38 12.18 -67.90
N GLN A 185 -0.91 12.60 -69.04
CA GLN A 185 -1.63 13.87 -69.22
C GLN A 185 -2.81 13.94 -68.24
N ARG A 186 -2.98 15.09 -67.57
CA ARG A 186 -4.12 15.34 -66.68
C ARG A 186 -5.42 15.19 -67.48
N MET A 187 -6.36 14.39 -66.99
CA MET A 187 -7.74 14.41 -67.51
C MET A 187 -8.37 15.73 -67.04
N ILE A 188 -8.34 16.74 -67.90
CA ILE A 188 -9.21 17.89 -67.79
C ILE A 188 -10.47 17.48 -68.55
N LEU A 189 -11.51 17.11 -67.81
CA LEU A 189 -12.87 17.04 -68.33
C LEU A 189 -13.42 18.46 -68.14
N ASP A 190 -13.52 19.20 -69.23
CA ASP A 190 -14.30 20.44 -69.32
C ASP A 190 -15.81 20.16 -69.35
#